data_AF-A0A0K0D792-F1
#
_entry.id   AF-A0A0K0D792-F1
#
_cell.length_a   1.000
_cell.length_b   1.000
_cell.length_c   1.000
_cell.angle_alpha   90.00
_cell.angle_beta   90.00
_cell.angle_gamma   90.00
#
_symmetry.space_group_name_H-M   'P 1'
#
loop_
_entity.id
_entity.type
_entity.pdbx_description
1 polymer ?
#
loop_
_entity_poly.entity_id
_entity_poly.type
_entity_poly.pdbx_seq_one_letter_code
_entity_poly.pdbx_strand_id
1 'polypeptide(L)'
;MRALATQYGVHVTMVVHPRKTDGDTDLDIQHFGGSARVTQEADNVIALQRRRDDRDRGKFRKFLYILKNRYGGRKVETDQLEMLFQPGTYSHTIVDHSVKI
;
A
#
# COMPACT_ATOMS: atom_id res chain seq x y z
N MET A 1 -0.01 -5.31 -19.37
CA MET A 1 -0.38 -6.27 -18.31
C MET A 1 -1.89 -6.40 -18.13
N ARG A 2 -2.67 -5.31 -18.12
CA ARG A 2 -4.13 -5.40 -18.01
C ARG A 2 -4.80 -6.28 -19.07
N ALA A 3 -4.42 -6.12 -20.34
CA ALA A 3 -4.97 -6.94 -21.43
C ALA A 3 -4.80 -8.45 -21.19
N LEU A 4 -3.64 -8.86 -20.66
CA LEU A 4 -3.40 -10.26 -20.27
C LEU A 4 -4.40 -10.73 -19.19
N ALA A 5 -4.55 -9.95 -18.11
CA ALA A 5 -5.49 -10.28 -17.03
C ALA A 5 -6.93 -10.39 -17.54
N THR A 6 -7.38 -9.44 -18.38
CA THR A 6 -8.74 -9.41 -18.91
C THR A 6 -9.00 -10.51 -19.94
N GLN A 7 -8.07 -10.72 -20.87
CA GLN A 7 -8.26 -11.67 -21.98
C GLN A 7 -8.22 -13.13 -21.50
N TYR A 8 -7.40 -13.43 -20.52
CA TYR A 8 -7.17 -14.81 -20.05
C TYR A 8 -7.77 -15.08 -18.67
N GLY A 9 -8.42 -14.10 -18.03
CA GLY A 9 -9.02 -14.26 -16.71
C GLY A 9 -8.02 -14.53 -15.58
N VAL A 10 -6.76 -14.08 -15.73
CA VAL A 10 -5.69 -14.33 -14.76
C VAL A 10 -5.52 -13.17 -13.77
N HIS A 11 -5.15 -13.48 -12.52
CA HIS A 11 -4.77 -12.46 -11.54
C HIS A 11 -3.32 -12.04 -11.74
N VAL A 12 -3.08 -10.74 -11.88
CA VAL A 12 -1.74 -10.17 -12.04
C VAL A 12 -1.46 -9.23 -10.86
N THR A 13 -0.44 -9.56 -10.08
CA THR A 13 0.12 -8.66 -9.06
C THR A 13 1.47 -8.15 -9.55
N MET A 14 1.68 -6.83 -9.46
CA MET A 14 2.94 -6.20 -9.87
C MET A 14 3.48 -5.32 -8.75
N VAL A 15 4.77 -5.46 -8.46
CA VAL A 15 5.48 -4.60 -7.51
C VAL A 15 6.14 -3.46 -8.28
N VAL A 16 5.87 -2.23 -7.87
CA VAL A 16 6.41 -1.02 -8.49
C VAL A 16 7.08 -0.18 -7.42
N HIS A 17 8.32 0.22 -7.68
CA HIS A 17 9.02 1.14 -6.80
C HIS A 17 8.51 2.57 -7.02
N PRO A 18 8.14 3.31 -5.95
CA PRO A 18 7.83 4.73 -6.08
C PRO A 18 9.08 5.51 -6.48
N ARG A 19 8.88 6.73 -7.03
CA ARG A 19 9.99 7.65 -7.22
C ARG A 19 10.57 8.03 -5.87
N LYS A 20 11.85 8.43 -5.84
CA LYS A 20 12.44 9.03 -4.65
C LYS A 20 11.65 10.29 -4.30
N THR A 21 10.95 10.26 -3.19
CA THR A 21 10.32 11.42 -2.54
C THR A 21 11.17 11.85 -1.35
N ASP A 22 10.94 13.04 -0.84
CA ASP A 22 11.48 13.42 0.46
C ASP A 22 10.94 12.46 1.54
N GLY A 23 11.78 12.15 2.54
CA GLY A 23 11.59 10.99 3.42
C GLY A 23 10.34 10.99 4.30
N ASP A 24 9.63 12.12 4.38
CA ASP A 24 8.42 12.30 5.19
C ASP A 24 7.13 12.42 4.36
N THR A 25 7.20 12.33 3.02
CA THR A 25 6.01 12.42 2.19
C THR A 25 5.26 11.09 2.16
N ASP A 26 3.95 11.16 2.41
CA ASP A 26 3.04 10.02 2.27
C ASP A 26 3.03 9.51 0.83
N LEU A 27 3.05 8.19 0.65
CA LEU A 27 2.91 7.60 -0.67
C LEU A 27 1.50 7.83 -1.20
N ASP A 28 1.42 8.43 -2.39
CA ASP A 28 0.20 8.69 -3.14
C ASP A 28 0.43 8.21 -4.58
N ILE A 29 -0.66 8.05 -5.34
CA ILE A 29 -0.67 7.62 -6.75
C ILE A 29 0.26 8.48 -7.61
N GLN A 30 0.44 9.76 -7.28
CA GLN A 30 1.31 10.68 -8.02
C GLN A 30 2.80 10.38 -7.84
N HIS A 31 3.19 9.76 -6.72
CA HIS A 31 4.58 9.41 -6.42
C HIS A 31 5.12 8.27 -7.29
N PHE A 32 4.28 7.66 -8.12
CA PHE A 32 4.66 6.65 -9.09
C PHE A 32 4.95 7.26 -10.48
N GLY A 33 5.51 8.47 -10.58
CA GLY A 33 5.56 9.28 -11.82
C GLY A 33 6.26 8.70 -13.07
N GLY A 34 6.78 7.46 -13.05
CA GLY A 34 7.20 6.70 -14.26
C GLY A 34 6.24 5.56 -14.63
N SER A 35 5.30 5.27 -13.73
CA SER A 35 4.32 4.19 -13.74
C SER A 35 2.90 4.74 -13.65
N ALA A 36 2.68 6.02 -14.00
CA ALA A 36 1.35 6.63 -13.98
C ALA A 36 0.33 5.84 -14.83
N ARG A 37 0.79 5.29 -15.96
CA ARG A 37 0.00 4.38 -16.79
C ARG A 37 -0.34 3.08 -16.06
N VAL A 38 0.58 2.55 -15.25
CA VAL A 38 0.36 1.35 -14.45
C VAL A 38 -0.75 1.58 -13.42
N THR A 39 -0.68 2.66 -12.65
CA THR A 39 -1.69 2.96 -11.61
C THR A 39 -3.06 3.27 -12.22
N GLN A 40 -3.12 3.84 -13.43
CA GLN A 40 -4.35 4.00 -14.20
C GLN A 40 -4.93 2.66 -14.66
N GLU A 41 -4.11 1.80 -15.26
CA GLU A 41 -4.54 0.49 -15.79
C GLU A 41 -4.97 -0.47 -14.68
N ALA A 42 -4.27 -0.46 -13.54
CA ALA A 42 -4.53 -1.35 -12.40
C ALA A 42 -5.93 -1.14 -11.81
N ASP A 43 -6.54 -2.23 -11.34
CA ASP A 43 -7.83 -2.18 -10.64
C ASP A 43 -7.64 -1.78 -9.17
N ASN A 44 -6.57 -2.27 -8.55
CA ASN A 44 -6.18 -1.95 -7.18
C ASN A 44 -4.76 -1.39 -7.14
N VAL A 45 -4.54 -0.41 -6.28
CA VAL A 45 -3.21 0.14 -5.99
C VAL A 45 -3.07 0.17 -4.47
N ILE A 46 -2.06 -0.53 -3.99
CA ILE A 46 -1.77 -0.70 -2.56
C ILE A 46 -0.35 -0.23 -2.32
N ALA A 47 -0.13 0.52 -1.24
CA ALA A 47 1.17 1.02 -0.84
C ALA A 47 1.51 0.59 0.59
N LEU A 48 2.80 0.42 0.85
CA LEU A 48 3.34 0.15 2.18
C LEU A 48 3.96 1.44 2.71
N GLN A 49 3.26 2.15 3.58
CA GLN A 49 3.75 3.35 4.23
C GLN A 49 4.62 2.96 5.42
N ARG A 50 5.83 3.51 5.51
CA ARG A 50 6.72 3.32 6.65
C ARG A 50 6.77 4.60 7.46
N ARG A 51 6.55 4.50 8.77
CA ARG A 51 6.62 5.62 9.72
C ARG A 51 7.65 5.32 10.78
N ARG A 52 8.31 6.36 11.30
CA ARG A 52 9.03 6.23 12.57
C ARG A 52 8.00 6.08 13.68
N ASP A 53 8.32 5.25 14.67
CA ASP A 53 7.49 5.16 15.88
C ASP A 53 7.73 6.41 16.75
N ASP A 54 6.65 7.09 17.15
CA ASP A 54 6.72 8.30 17.97
C ASP A 54 7.30 8.04 19.36
N ARG A 55 7.10 6.82 19.89
CA ARG A 55 7.56 6.41 21.22
C ARG A 55 9.00 5.89 21.19
N ASP A 56 9.42 5.34 20.06
CA ASP A 56 10.76 4.78 19.86
C ASP A 56 11.25 5.05 18.44
N ARG A 57 12.00 6.14 18.25
CA ARG A 57 12.51 6.54 16.92
C ARG A 57 13.49 5.53 16.29
N GLY A 58 13.97 4.54 17.04
CA GLY A 58 14.75 3.41 16.52
C GLY A 58 13.89 2.37 15.79
N LYS A 59 12.57 2.40 16.01
CA LYS A 59 11.60 1.49 15.41
C LYS A 59 10.81 2.14 14.30
N PHE A 60 10.26 1.29 13.45
CA PHE A 60 9.38 1.69 12.36
C PHE A 60 8.08 0.92 12.41
N ARG A 61 6.99 1.64 12.23
CA ARG A 61 5.65 1.10 12.01
C ARG A 61 5.39 1.05 10.51
N LYS A 62 4.64 0.06 10.08
CA LYS A 62 4.26 -0.13 8.67
C LYS A 62 2.75 -0.07 8.56
N PHE A 63 2.25 0.63 7.56
CA PHE A 63 0.82 0.77 7.31
C PHE A 63 0.49 0.39 5.88
N LEU A 64 -0.67 -0.24 5.70
CA LEU A 64 -1.20 -0.63 4.41
C LEU A 64 -2.13 0.46 3.90
N TYR A 65 -1.70 1.17 2.86
CA TYR A 65 -2.50 2.19 2.21
C TYR A 65 -3.23 1.56 1.01
N ILE A 66 -4.54 1.78 0.91
CA ILE A 66 -5.36 1.41 -0.24
C ILE A 66 -5.60 2.69 -1.04
N LEU A 67 -4.70 2.97 -1.98
CA LEU A 67 -4.72 4.17 -2.80
C LEU A 67 -5.78 4.09 -3.91
N LYS A 68 -6.08 2.87 -4.38
CA LYS A 68 -7.13 2.62 -5.37
C LYS A 68 -7.77 1.26 -5.13
N ASN A 69 -9.10 1.24 -5.21
CA ASN A 69 -9.91 0.04 -5.23
C ASN A 69 -11.07 0.26 -6.20
N ARG A 70 -10.96 -0.23 -7.45
CA ARG A 70 -11.97 0.06 -8.48
C ARG A 70 -13.35 -0.51 -8.14
N TYR A 71 -13.40 -1.75 -7.66
CA TYR A 71 -14.66 -2.46 -7.49
C TYR A 71 -15.32 -2.16 -6.15
N GLY A 72 -14.54 -2.11 -5.07
CA GLY A 72 -15.05 -1.84 -3.72
C GLY A 72 -15.14 -0.36 -3.37
N GLY A 73 -14.51 0.54 -4.14
CA GLY A 73 -14.56 2.00 -3.96
C GLY A 73 -13.88 2.55 -2.70
N ARG A 74 -13.64 1.70 -1.68
CA ARG A 74 -13.03 2.11 -0.41
C ARG A 74 -11.52 2.33 -0.56
N LYS A 75 -11.08 3.49 -0.12
CA LYS A 75 -9.68 3.87 0.05
C LYS A 75 -9.30 3.95 1.53
N VAL A 76 -8.02 3.78 1.81
CA VAL A 76 -7.41 4.04 3.10
C VAL A 76 -6.08 4.73 2.83
N GLU A 77 -6.04 6.03 3.05
CA GLU A 77 -4.89 6.91 2.74
C GLU A 77 -4.28 7.51 4.02
N THR A 78 -4.53 6.85 5.16
CA THR A 78 -4.06 7.24 6.50
C THR A 78 -3.48 6.02 7.23
N ASP A 79 -2.79 6.26 8.35
CA ASP A 79 -2.19 5.24 9.24
C ASP A 79 -3.25 4.42 10.02
N GLN A 80 -4.33 4.00 9.36
CA GLN A 80 -5.43 3.23 9.93
C GLN A 80 -5.14 1.72 9.97
N LEU A 81 -4.59 1.17 8.88
CA LEU A 81 -4.33 -0.27 8.73
C LEU A 81 -2.86 -0.56 9.05
N GLU A 82 -2.56 -0.92 10.29
CA GLU A 82 -1.18 -1.21 10.72
C GLU A 82 -0.79 -2.67 10.43
N MET A 83 0.42 -2.88 9.93
CA MET A 83 1.00 -4.18 9.66
C MET A 83 1.99 -4.57 10.76
N LEU A 84 1.56 -5.46 11.66
CA LEU A 84 2.38 -5.98 12.75
C LEU A 84 3.16 -7.21 12.29
N PHE A 85 4.48 -7.10 12.23
CA PHE A 85 5.37 -8.21 11.87
C PHE A 85 5.37 -9.28 12.96
N GLN A 86 5.23 -10.54 12.56
CA GLN A 86 5.23 -11.72 13.41
C GLN A 86 6.54 -12.50 13.18
N PRO A 87 7.55 -12.39 14.06
CA PRO A 87 8.86 -12.99 13.82
C PRO A 87 8.84 -14.52 13.76
N GLY A 88 7.94 -15.16 14.51
CA GLY A 88 7.82 -16.61 14.53
C GLY A 88 7.33 -17.23 13.21
N THR A 89 6.60 -16.46 12.40
CA THR A 89 5.99 -16.91 11.15
C THR A 89 6.47 -16.14 9.93
N TYR A 90 7.32 -15.13 10.12
CA TYR A 90 7.76 -14.18 9.08
C TYR A 90 6.59 -13.54 8.29
N SER A 91 5.44 -13.39 8.94
CA SER A 91 4.22 -12.82 8.34
C SER A 91 3.92 -11.43 8.92
N HIS A 92 2.95 -10.73 8.33
CA HIS A 92 2.37 -9.54 8.94
C HIS A 92 0.88 -9.81 9.22
N THR A 93 0.40 -9.36 10.38
CA THR A 93 -1.02 -9.28 10.70
C THR A 93 -1.47 -7.83 10.51
N ILE A 94 -2.60 -7.62 9.84
CA ILE A 94 -3.18 -6.29 9.67
C ILE A 94 -4.13 -6.01 10.84
N VAL A 95 -3.94 -4.88 11.50
CA VAL A 95 -4.83 -4.37 12.56
C VAL A 95 -5.50 -3.09 12.05
N ASP A 96 -6.83 -3.04 12.12
CA ASP A 96 -7.62 -1.86 11.75
C ASP A 96 -7.92 -1.00 12.98
N HIS A 97 -7.28 0.17 13.04
CA HIS A 97 -7.44 1.13 14.16
C HIS A 97 -8.66 2.04 14.03
N SER A 98 -9.48 1.90 12.98
CA SER A 98 -10.74 2.68 12.86
C SER A 98 -11.81 2.26 13.86
N VAL A 99 -11.75 1.01 14.34
CA VAL A 99 -12.65 0.48 15.35
C VAL A 99 -12.03 0.73 16.70
N LYS A 100 -12.24 1.93 17.27
CA LYS A 100 -12.03 2.11 18.70
C LYS A 100 -13.05 1.24 19.45
N ILE A 101 -12.56 0.29 20.25
CA ILE A 101 -13.35 -0.33 21.33
C ILE A 101 -13.54 0.72 22.43
#